data_AF-A0AAD8N173-F1
#
_entry.id   AF-A0AAD8N173-F1
#
_cell.length_a   1.000
_cell.length_b   1.000
_cell.length_c   1.000
_cell.angle_alpha   90.00
_cell.angle_beta   90.00
_cell.angle_gamma   90.00
#
_symmetry.space_group_name_H-M   'P 1'
#
loop_
_entity.id
_entity.type
_entity.pdbx_description
1 polymer ?
#
loop_
_entity_poly.entity_id
_entity_poly.type
_entity_poly.pdbx_seq_one_letter_code
_entity_poly.pdbx_strand_id
1 'polypeptide(L)'
;MAGKLIANLIVIGSTYLARGIVEGYRKALANAKHSGVAQETLQNVRNASKTMTEQEARQILGASAESSWEDVLQKYNTLFENNAKVGSFYLQSKVHRAKESLEMIYHRKE
;
A
#
# COMPACT_ATOMS: atom_id res chain seq x y z
N MET A 1 25.81 56.49 4.14
CA MET A 1 26.82 55.47 4.52
C MET A 1 26.21 54.31 5.30
N ALA A 2 25.36 54.55 6.32
CA ALA A 2 24.79 53.49 7.17
C ALA A 2 23.88 52.45 6.46
N GLY A 3 23.02 52.87 5.51
CA GLY A 3 22.11 51.94 4.81
C GLY A 3 22.83 50.92 3.90
N LYS A 4 24.00 51.27 3.34
CA LYS A 4 24.82 50.34 2.55
C LYS A 4 25.44 49.24 3.42
N LEU A 5 25.77 49.54 4.67
CA LEU A 5 26.33 48.58 5.61
C LEU A 5 25.28 47.53 6.03
N ILE A 6 24.04 47.98 6.31
CA ILE A 6 22.93 47.08 6.66
C ILE A 6 22.55 46.18 5.48
N ALA A 7 22.48 46.73 4.27
CA ALA A 7 22.19 45.95 3.06
C ALA A 7 23.24 44.85 2.82
N ASN A 8 24.53 45.16 2.97
CA ASN A 8 25.60 44.18 2.79
C ASN A 8 25.55 43.06 3.84
N LEU A 9 25.21 43.38 5.10
CA LEU A 9 25.06 42.37 6.17
C LEU A 9 23.91 41.39 5.89
N ILE A 10 22.79 41.89 5.38
CA ILE A 10 21.62 41.07 5.05
C ILE A 10 21.92 40.14 3.86
N VAL A 11 22.57 40.66 2.81
CA VAL A 11 22.92 39.89 1.61
C VAL A 11 23.92 38.78 1.93
N ILE A 12 24.94 39.09 2.74
CA ILE A 12 25.93 38.10 3.15
C ILE A 12 25.28 37.05 4.06
N GLY A 13 24.50 37.46 5.06
CA GLY A 13 23.85 36.54 6.01
C GLY A 13 22.85 35.58 5.36
N SER A 14 22.04 36.08 4.42
CA SER A 14 21.05 35.28 3.69
C SER A 14 21.67 34.19 2.81
N THR A 15 22.83 34.46 2.22
CA THR A 15 23.53 33.51 1.35
C THR A 15 24.01 32.27 2.11
N TYR A 16 24.48 32.43 3.36
CA TYR A 16 24.94 31.30 4.17
C TYR A 16 23.80 30.41 4.67
N LEU A 17 22.67 31.01 5.07
CA LEU A 17 21.49 30.26 5.49
C LEU A 17 20.89 29.43 4.35
N ALA A 18 20.82 30.00 3.15
CA ALA A 18 20.32 29.30 1.97
C ALA A 18 21.16 28.05 1.63
N ARG A 19 22.50 28.15 1.69
CA ARG A 19 23.39 27.01 1.43
C ARG A 19 23.25 25.90 2.48
N GLY A 20 23.12 26.26 3.76
CA GLY A 20 22.93 25.28 4.84
C GLY A 20 21.64 24.47 4.71
N ILE A 21 20.54 25.12 4.30
CA ILE A 21 19.25 24.45 4.07
C ILE A 21 19.34 23.48 2.89
N VAL A 22 19.97 23.91 1.78
CA VAL A 22 20.13 23.07 0.58
C VAL A 22 21.01 21.85 0.88
N GLU A 23 22.11 22.04 1.62
CA GLU A 23 23.00 20.93 2.00
C GLU A 23 22.35 19.97 2.98
N GLY A 24 21.59 20.48 3.97
CA GLY A 24 20.80 19.66 4.89
C GLY A 24 19.74 18.84 4.17
N TYR A 25 19.03 19.44 3.21
CA TYR A 25 18.02 18.76 2.40
C TYR A 25 18.64 17.66 1.51
N ARG A 26 19.78 17.94 0.86
CA ARG A 26 20.52 16.94 0.07
C ARG A 26 21.02 15.78 0.94
N LYS A 27 21.52 16.06 2.15
CA LYS A 27 21.98 15.02 3.09
C LYS A 27 20.82 14.19 3.64
N ALA A 28 19.68 14.81 3.95
CA ALA A 28 18.47 14.10 4.37
C ALA A 28 17.94 13.17 3.26
N LEU A 29 17.88 13.65 2.02
CA LEU A 29 17.49 12.84 0.87
C LEU A 29 18.47 11.69 0.59
N ALA A 30 19.77 11.93 0.72
CA ALA A 30 20.77 10.87 0.54
C ALA A 30 20.67 9.81 1.65
N ASN A 31 20.48 10.21 2.91
CA ASN A 31 20.29 9.29 4.03
C ASN A 31 18.97 8.49 3.93
N ALA A 32 17.90 9.09 3.40
CA ALA A 32 16.66 8.39 3.10
C ALA A 32 16.83 7.32 2.01
N LYS A 33 17.72 7.56 1.02
CA LYS A 33 18.06 6.56 -0.01
C LYS A 33 19.00 5.47 0.50
N HIS A 34 19.88 5.79 1.45
CA HIS A 34 20.94 4.89 1.93
C HIS A 34 20.52 4.02 3.13
N SER A 35 19.39 4.32 3.79
CA SER A 35 18.96 3.65 5.02
C SER A 35 18.26 2.29 4.82
N GLY A 36 18.07 1.80 3.59
CA GLY A 36 17.56 0.44 3.31
C GLY A 36 16.08 0.18 3.67
N VAL A 37 15.53 0.92 4.64
CA VAL A 37 14.14 0.81 5.13
C VAL A 37 13.13 1.18 4.03
N ALA A 38 13.47 2.08 3.11
CA ALA A 38 12.59 2.45 2.02
C ALA A 38 12.36 1.29 1.03
N GLN A 39 13.39 0.49 0.75
CA GLN A 39 13.28 -0.58 -0.24
C GLN A 39 12.53 -1.79 0.31
N GLU A 40 12.78 -2.18 1.56
CA GLU A 40 12.00 -3.23 2.23
C GLU A 40 10.54 -2.83 2.42
N THR A 41 10.27 -1.58 2.78
CA THR A 41 8.89 -1.06 2.90
C THR A 41 8.21 -1.01 1.54
N LEU A 42 8.87 -0.52 0.49
CA LEU A 42 8.30 -0.50 -0.87
C LEU A 42 8.08 -1.91 -1.43
N GLN A 43 8.97 -2.85 -1.12
CA GLN A 43 8.84 -4.24 -1.57
C GLN A 43 7.75 -4.98 -0.79
N ASN A 44 7.60 -4.70 0.51
CA ASN A 44 6.47 -5.19 1.31
C ASN A 44 5.13 -4.58 0.86
N VAL A 45 5.08 -3.29 0.53
CA VAL A 45 3.88 -2.66 -0.03
C VAL A 45 3.55 -3.24 -1.41
N ARG A 46 4.56 -3.49 -2.26
CA ARG A 46 4.37 -4.13 -3.57
C ARG A 46 3.96 -5.60 -3.44
N ASN A 47 4.44 -6.32 -2.43
CA ASN A 47 4.02 -7.69 -2.16
C ASN A 47 2.61 -7.73 -1.54
N ALA A 48 2.26 -6.77 -0.66
CA ALA A 48 0.91 -6.60 -0.17
C ALA A 48 -0.09 -6.28 -1.30
N SER A 49 0.34 -5.55 -2.34
CA SER A 49 -0.48 -5.34 -3.55
C SER A 49 -0.68 -6.59 -4.42
N LYS A 50 0.06 -7.69 -4.17
CA LYS A 50 -0.21 -8.99 -4.80
C LYS A 50 -1.23 -9.81 -4.01
N THR A 51 -1.47 -9.46 -2.75
CA THR A 51 -2.45 -10.13 -1.90
C THR A 51 -3.83 -9.55 -2.17
N MET A 52 -4.80 -10.41 -2.42
CA MET A 52 -6.18 -9.98 -2.72
C MET A 52 -6.78 -9.24 -1.53
N THR A 53 -7.33 -8.05 -1.81
CA THR A 53 -7.96 -7.21 -0.78
C THR A 53 -9.30 -7.80 -0.34
N GLU A 54 -9.77 -7.45 0.87
CA GLU A 54 -11.10 -7.85 1.34
C GLU A 54 -12.21 -7.42 0.38
N GLN A 55 -12.12 -6.17 -0.12
CA GLN A 55 -13.09 -5.62 -1.06
C GLN A 55 -13.13 -6.42 -2.36
N GLU A 56 -11.96 -6.76 -2.93
CA GLU A 56 -11.87 -7.60 -4.13
C GLU A 56 -12.44 -9.00 -3.86
N ALA A 57 -12.10 -9.61 -2.73
CA ALA A 57 -12.60 -10.94 -2.36
C ALA A 57 -14.13 -10.97 -2.21
N ARG A 58 -14.71 -9.94 -1.55
CA ARG A 58 -16.17 -9.77 -1.43
C ARG A 58 -16.83 -9.59 -2.80
N GLN A 59 -16.21 -8.82 -3.70
CA GLN A 59 -16.72 -8.63 -5.06
C GLN A 59 -16.69 -9.94 -5.86
N ILE A 60 -15.59 -10.70 -5.80
CA ILE A 60 -15.46 -11.99 -6.49
C ILE A 60 -16.50 -12.99 -6.02
N LEU A 61 -16.77 -13.07 -4.72
CA LEU A 61 -17.75 -14.00 -4.14
C LEU A 61 -19.18 -13.43 -4.10
N GLY A 62 -19.39 -12.19 -4.53
CA GLY A 62 -20.69 -11.52 -4.45
C GLY A 62 -21.22 -11.38 -3.02
N ALA A 63 -20.34 -11.22 -2.04
CA ALA A 63 -20.67 -11.06 -0.63
C ALA A 63 -20.75 -9.58 -0.22
N SER A 64 -21.70 -9.25 0.64
CA SER A 64 -21.79 -7.92 1.29
C SER A 64 -20.90 -7.88 2.54
N ALA A 65 -20.68 -6.69 3.10
CA ALA A 65 -19.94 -6.54 4.37
C ALA A 65 -20.62 -7.29 5.54
N GLU A 66 -21.95 -7.36 5.51
CA GLU A 66 -22.81 -7.99 6.53
C GLU A 66 -23.10 -9.47 6.29
N SER A 67 -22.54 -10.08 5.23
CA SER A 67 -22.76 -11.50 4.96
C SER A 67 -22.15 -12.37 6.07
N SER A 68 -22.88 -13.39 6.51
CA SER A 68 -22.34 -14.40 7.43
C SER A 68 -21.25 -15.24 6.74
N TRP A 69 -20.45 -15.95 7.52
CA TRP A 69 -19.42 -16.84 6.96
C TRP A 69 -20.05 -18.00 6.18
N GLU A 70 -21.19 -18.50 6.65
CA GLU A 70 -21.97 -19.55 6.01
C GLU A 70 -22.46 -19.11 4.62
N ASP A 71 -22.97 -17.89 4.49
CA ASP A 71 -23.42 -17.33 3.21
C ASP A 71 -22.27 -17.22 2.21
N VAL A 72 -21.08 -16.80 2.69
CA VAL A 72 -19.86 -16.71 1.88
C VAL A 72 -19.44 -18.10 1.38
N LEU A 73 -19.47 -19.11 2.24
CA LEU A 73 -19.16 -20.49 1.88
C LEU A 73 -20.13 -21.07 0.85
N GLN A 74 -21.43 -20.79 1.00
CA GLN A 74 -22.43 -21.24 0.04
C GLN A 74 -22.19 -20.63 -1.36
N LYS A 75 -21.90 -19.33 -1.41
CA LYS A 75 -21.57 -18.63 -2.67
C LYS A 75 -20.28 -19.16 -3.29
N TYR A 76 -19.25 -19.37 -2.46
CA TYR A 76 -17.99 -19.97 -2.87
C TYR A 76 -18.21 -21.35 -3.52
N ASN A 77 -18.92 -22.26 -2.85
CA ASN A 77 -19.15 -23.61 -3.36
C ASN A 77 -19.86 -23.58 -4.73
N THR A 78 -20.90 -22.75 -4.84
CA THR A 78 -21.65 -22.57 -6.09
C THR A 78 -20.73 -22.07 -7.22
N LEU A 79 -19.93 -21.04 -6.95
CA LEU A 79 -18.99 -20.49 -7.93
C LEU A 79 -17.88 -21.47 -8.28
N PHE A 80 -17.35 -22.20 -7.31
CA PHE A 80 -16.26 -23.14 -7.51
C PHE A 80 -16.69 -24.34 -8.36
N GLU A 81 -17.85 -24.92 -8.08
CA GLU A 81 -18.41 -26.03 -8.85
C GLU A 81 -18.74 -25.63 -10.29
N ASN A 82 -19.32 -24.44 -10.48
CA ASN A 82 -19.64 -23.94 -11.82
C ASN A 82 -18.37 -23.66 -12.64
N ASN A 83 -17.35 -23.04 -12.01
CA ASN A 83 -16.07 -22.79 -12.66
C ASN A 83 -15.26 -24.07 -12.92
N ALA A 84 -15.42 -25.13 -12.12
CA ALA A 84 -14.79 -26.41 -12.40
C ALA A 84 -15.35 -27.08 -13.68
N LYS A 85 -16.62 -26.80 -14.04
CA LYS A 85 -17.27 -27.35 -15.23
C LYS A 85 -17.01 -26.54 -16.49
N VAL A 86 -17.05 -25.21 -16.39
CA VAL A 86 -17.08 -24.31 -17.57
C VAL A 86 -16.02 -23.19 -17.50
N GLY A 87 -15.41 -22.99 -16.34
CA GLY A 87 -14.45 -21.90 -16.10
C GLY A 87 -13.01 -22.26 -16.50
N SER A 88 -12.13 -21.28 -16.33
CA SER A 88 -10.68 -21.48 -16.47
C SER A 88 -10.02 -21.73 -15.11
N PHE A 89 -8.86 -22.39 -15.13
CA PHE A 89 -8.04 -22.56 -13.93
C PHE A 89 -7.72 -21.22 -13.24
N TYR A 90 -7.56 -20.15 -14.01
CA TYR A 90 -7.33 -18.81 -13.47
C TYR A 90 -8.55 -18.28 -12.69
N LEU A 91 -9.76 -18.42 -13.23
CA LEU A 91 -10.99 -18.01 -12.55
C LEU A 91 -11.22 -18.84 -11.28
N GLN A 92 -11.02 -20.15 -11.35
CA GLN A 92 -11.11 -21.03 -10.19
C GLN A 92 -10.08 -20.65 -9.12
N SER A 93 -8.84 -20.34 -9.53
CA SER A 93 -7.80 -19.85 -8.62
C SER A 93 -8.19 -18.53 -7.96
N LYS A 94 -8.83 -17.61 -8.68
CA LYS A 94 -9.32 -16.33 -8.12
C LYS A 94 -10.44 -16.53 -7.11
N VAL A 95 -11.39 -17.41 -7.39
CA VAL A 95 -12.47 -17.78 -6.46
C VAL A 95 -11.91 -18.43 -5.19
N HIS A 96 -10.95 -19.35 -5.33
CA HIS A 96 -10.27 -19.97 -4.19
C HIS A 96 -9.52 -18.95 -3.33
N ARG A 97 -8.74 -18.07 -3.97
CA ARG A 97 -7.97 -17.04 -3.25
C ARG A 97 -8.88 -16.04 -2.54
N ALA A 98 -10.06 -15.74 -3.09
CA ALA A 98 -11.05 -14.89 -2.45
C ALA A 98 -11.58 -15.52 -1.14
N LYS A 99 -11.82 -16.84 -1.15
CA LYS A 99 -12.21 -17.58 0.06
C LYS A 99 -11.12 -17.51 1.13
N GLU A 100 -9.86 -17.77 0.77
CA GLU A 100 -8.73 -17.68 1.71
C GLU A 100 -8.58 -16.26 2.31
N SER A 101 -8.74 -15.22 1.49
CA SER A 101 -8.68 -13.82 1.95
C SER A 101 -9.78 -13.50 2.97
N LEU A 102 -11.02 -13.93 2.73
CA LEU A 102 -12.10 -13.70 3.70
C LEU A 102 -11.97 -14.57 4.94
N GLU A 103 -11.53 -15.82 4.80
CA GLU A 103 -11.33 -16.74 5.92
C GLU A 103 -10.44 -16.14 7.01
N MET A 104 -9.31 -15.54 6.61
CA MET A 104 -8.39 -14.84 7.53
C MET A 104 -9.04 -13.68 8.28
N ILE A 105 -10.08 -13.06 7.71
CA ILE A 105 -10.75 -11.89 8.29
C ILE A 105 -11.83 -12.34 9.27
N TYR A 106 -12.63 -13.35 8.91
CA TYR A 106 -13.63 -13.92 9.82
C TYR A 106 -12.98 -14.58 11.03
N HIS A 107 -11.89 -15.34 10.85
CA HIS A 107 -11.12 -15.94 11.97
C HIS A 107 -10.43 -14.91 12.87
N ARG A 108 -10.23 -13.66 12.42
CA ARG A 108 -9.69 -12.58 13.25
C ARG A 108 -10.78 -11.85 14.06
N LYS A 109 -12.03 -11.91 13.59
CA LYS A 109 -13.17 -11.23 14.22
C LYS A 109 -13.76 -12.04 15.38
N GLU A 110 -13.51 -13.35 15.41
CA GLU A 110 -13.72 -14.23 16.57
C GLU A 110 -12.61 -14.04 17.61
#